data_AF-A0A846HLQ8-F1
#
_entry.id   AF-A0A846HLQ8-F1
#
_cell.length_a   1.000
_cell.length_b   1.000
_cell.length_c   1.000
_cell.angle_alpha   90.00
_cell.angle_beta   90.00
_cell.angle_gamma   90.00
#
_symmetry.space_group_name_H-M   'P 1'
#
loop_
_entity.id
_entity.type
_entity.pdbx_description
1 polymer ?
#
loop_
_entity_poly.entity_id
_entity_poly.type
_entity_poly.pdbx_seq_one_letter_code
_entity_poly.pdbx_strand_id
1 'polypeptide(L)'
;MLSDLDGDLGSVLQERFALLNQRHSFKPGDLVCWKPGLKNRRVPAYGNPAVVLEVLEAPITDGETESGSTYFREPLSLVLGLFWDREPGRGDFVAFHFDGRRFEPFEPERA
;
A
#
# COMPACT_ATOMS: atom_id res chain seq x y z
N MET A 1 -1.25 -16.26 6.90
CA MET A 1 -0.08 -15.35 6.96
C MET A 1 0.37 -15.17 8.41
N LEU A 2 1.01 -16.20 8.93
CA LEU A 2 1.80 -16.29 10.18
C LEU A 2 2.53 -17.64 10.14
N SER A 3 1.93 -18.64 9.47
CA SER A 3 2.51 -19.90 9.01
C SER A 3 3.81 -19.78 8.22
N ASP A 4 4.03 -18.67 7.52
CA ASP A 4 5.26 -18.46 6.71
C ASP A 4 6.44 -18.00 7.58
N LEU A 5 6.18 -17.70 8.87
CA LEU A 5 7.18 -17.27 9.85
C LEU A 5 7.74 -18.45 10.67
N ASP A 6 7.29 -19.67 10.39
CA ASP A 6 7.79 -20.90 11.03
C ASP A 6 9.17 -21.35 10.46
N GLY A 7 9.76 -20.56 9.55
CA GLY A 7 11.08 -20.77 8.93
C GLY A 7 12.16 -19.76 9.35
N ASP A 8 13.19 -19.58 8.51
CA ASP A 8 14.24 -18.57 8.72
C ASP A 8 13.67 -17.15 8.56
N LEU A 9 13.36 -16.50 9.68
CA LEU A 9 12.85 -15.13 9.71
C LEU A 9 13.75 -14.14 8.93
N GLY A 10 15.06 -14.41 8.86
CA GLY A 10 16.01 -13.58 8.12
C GLY A 10 15.74 -13.57 6.61
N SER A 11 15.48 -14.74 6.02
CA SER A 11 15.18 -14.84 4.59
C SER A 11 13.85 -14.16 4.24
N VAL A 12 12.81 -14.35 5.07
CA VAL A 12 11.51 -13.69 4.88
C VAL A 12 11.66 -12.18 4.95
N LEU A 13 12.46 -11.65 5.89
CA LEU A 13 12.73 -10.20 5.96
C LEU A 13 13.46 -9.68 4.72
N GLN A 14 14.45 -10.42 4.22
CA GLN A 14 15.17 -10.07 2.99
C GLN A 14 14.24 -10.07 1.77
N GLU A 15 13.34 -11.04 1.67
CA GLU A 15 12.33 -11.11 0.60
C GLU A 15 11.37 -9.92 0.64
N ARG A 16 10.82 -9.59 1.82
CA ARG A 16 9.93 -8.41 1.96
C ARG A 16 10.68 -7.11 1.67
N PHE A 17 11.94 -7.00 2.08
CA PHE A 17 12.79 -5.86 1.75
C PHE A 17 13.03 -5.76 0.23
N ALA A 18 13.31 -6.87 -0.45
CA ALA A 18 13.46 -6.89 -1.89
C ALA A 18 12.17 -6.47 -2.61
N LEU A 19 11.03 -7.00 -2.20
CA LEU A 19 9.71 -6.63 -2.75
C LEU A 19 9.39 -5.15 -2.55
N LEU A 20 9.73 -4.57 -1.41
CA LEU A 20 9.54 -3.14 -1.15
C LEU A 20 10.40 -2.28 -2.09
N ASN A 21 11.60 -2.74 -2.44
CA ASN A 21 12.50 -1.99 -3.32
C ASN A 21 12.20 -2.17 -4.82
N GLN A 22 11.41 -3.18 -5.20
CA GLN A 22 10.95 -3.36 -6.57
C GLN A 22 9.94 -2.27 -6.94
N ARG A 23 10.34 -1.23 -7.68
CA ARG A 23 9.44 -0.12 -8.01
C ARG A 23 8.60 -0.41 -9.25
N HIS A 24 7.36 0.07 -9.24
CA HIS A 24 6.50 0.15 -10.43
C HIS A 24 6.27 1.62 -10.77
N SER A 25 6.15 1.91 -12.07
CA SER A 25 5.75 3.22 -12.57
C SER A 25 4.24 3.22 -12.75
N PHE A 26 3.56 4.10 -12.01
CA PHE A 26 2.12 4.26 -12.08
C PHE A 26 1.74 5.57 -12.77
N LYS A 27 0.49 5.65 -13.22
CA LYS A 27 -0.16 6.87 -13.69
C LYS A 27 -1.62 6.91 -13.22
N PRO A 28 -2.26 8.09 -13.19
CA PRO A 28 -3.69 8.19 -12.88
C PRO A 28 -4.54 7.25 -13.74
N GLY A 29 -5.48 6.56 -13.11
CA GLY A 29 -6.35 5.55 -13.71
C GLY A 29 -5.85 4.11 -13.63
N ASP A 30 -4.57 3.87 -13.30
CA ASP A 30 -4.08 2.51 -13.08
C ASP A 30 -4.78 1.87 -11.86
N LEU A 31 -5.08 0.57 -11.96
CA LEU A 31 -5.54 -0.22 -10.81
C LEU A 31 -4.32 -0.87 -10.14
N VAL A 32 -4.29 -0.80 -8.81
CA VAL A 32 -3.19 -1.31 -8.01
C VAL A 32 -3.70 -2.10 -6.82
N CYS A 33 -2.87 -3.00 -6.30
CA CYS A 33 -3.13 -3.72 -5.06
C CYS A 33 -1.86 -3.81 -4.21
N TRP A 34 -2.02 -4.22 -2.97
CA TRP A 34 -0.88 -4.45 -2.08
C TRP A 34 -0.02 -5.59 -2.58
N LYS A 35 1.29 -5.37 -2.62
CA LYS A 35 2.25 -6.47 -2.69
C LYS A 35 2.09 -7.40 -1.48
N PRO A 36 2.26 -8.71 -1.65
CA PRO A 36 2.15 -9.67 -0.57
C PRO A 36 3.02 -9.30 0.63
N GLY A 37 2.41 -9.22 1.82
CA GLY A 37 3.12 -8.96 3.07
C GLY A 37 3.54 -7.49 3.30
N LEU A 38 3.22 -6.56 2.40
CA LEU A 38 3.62 -5.15 2.52
C LEU A 38 2.49 -4.17 2.91
N LYS A 39 1.27 -4.65 3.14
CA LYS A 39 0.15 -3.84 3.63
C LYS A 39 0.45 -3.23 4.99
N ASN A 40 0.27 -1.92 5.09
CA ASN A 40 0.55 -1.14 6.29
C ASN A 40 -0.61 -0.18 6.67
N ARG A 41 -1.76 -0.35 6.01
CA ARG A 41 -3.01 0.39 6.25
C ARG A 41 -4.18 -0.59 6.30
N ARG A 42 -5.29 -0.16 6.89
CA ARG A 42 -6.50 -1.00 7.00
C ARG A 42 -7.11 -1.28 5.63
N VAL A 43 -7.19 -0.24 4.80
CA VAL A 43 -7.76 -0.24 3.45
C VAL A 43 -6.69 0.08 2.39
N PRO A 44 -6.82 -0.43 1.15
CA PRO A 44 -7.75 -1.49 0.79
C PRO A 44 -7.38 -2.83 1.47
N ALA A 45 -8.28 -3.81 1.49
CA ALA A 45 -7.93 -5.17 1.90
C ALA A 45 -6.92 -5.80 0.92
N TYR A 46 -6.20 -6.84 1.32
CA TYR A 46 -5.43 -7.63 0.35
C TYR A 46 -6.36 -8.20 -0.72
N GLY A 47 -5.92 -8.20 -1.98
CA GLY A 47 -6.74 -8.63 -3.12
C GLY A 47 -7.74 -7.59 -3.63
N ASN A 48 -8.10 -6.58 -2.84
CA ASN A 48 -9.00 -5.52 -3.31
C ASN A 48 -8.22 -4.45 -4.07
N PRO A 49 -8.70 -4.00 -5.24
CA PRO A 49 -8.05 -2.95 -6.01
C PRO A 49 -8.28 -1.57 -5.39
N ALA A 50 -7.33 -0.67 -5.64
CA ALA A 50 -7.51 0.78 -5.54
C ALA A 50 -7.11 1.41 -6.88
N VAL A 51 -7.67 2.58 -7.19
CA VAL A 51 -7.34 3.33 -8.40
C VAL A 51 -6.33 4.44 -8.09
N VAL A 52 -5.32 4.62 -8.93
CA VAL A 52 -4.39 5.76 -8.81
C VAL A 52 -5.14 7.04 -9.21
N LEU A 53 -5.26 7.98 -8.27
CA LEU A 53 -5.80 9.30 -8.53
C LEU A 53 -4.70 10.27 -8.94
N GLU A 54 -3.55 10.19 -8.25
CA GLU A 54 -2.41 11.09 -8.47
C GLU A 54 -1.09 10.39 -8.12
N VAL A 55 -0.03 10.74 -8.86
CA VAL A 55 1.36 10.39 -8.55
C VAL A 55 2.08 11.68 -8.17
N LEU A 56 2.58 11.75 -6.93
CA LEU A 56 3.19 12.96 -6.40
C LEU A 56 4.64 13.09 -6.92
N GLU A 57 4.96 14.24 -7.53
CA GLU A 57 6.32 14.52 -8.02
C GLU A 57 7.36 14.58 -6.89
N ALA A 58 6.96 15.09 -5.72
CA ALA A 58 7.73 15.10 -4.50
C ALA A 58 6.95 14.37 -3.40
N PRO A 59 7.48 13.27 -2.81
CA PRO A 59 6.78 12.56 -1.76
C PRO A 59 6.53 13.45 -0.55
N ILE A 60 5.31 13.42 -0.01
CA ILE A 60 4.98 14.12 1.22
C ILE A 60 5.39 13.21 2.38
N THR A 61 6.21 13.71 3.29
CA THR A 61 6.40 13.09 4.61
C THR A 61 5.24 13.50 5.48
N ASP A 62 4.43 12.54 5.92
CA ASP A 62 3.29 12.80 6.79
C ASP A 62 3.74 13.57 8.05
N GLY A 63 2.99 14.62 8.41
CA GLY A 63 3.33 15.56 9.48
C GLY A 63 2.96 15.08 10.88
N GLU A 64 2.55 13.82 11.04
CA GLU A 64 2.16 13.30 12.34
C GLU A 64 3.35 13.26 13.30
N THR A 65 3.20 14.05 14.36
CA THR A 65 4.25 14.40 15.32
C THR A 65 4.33 13.36 16.44
N GLU A 66 4.50 12.08 16.08
CA GLU A 66 4.79 11.04 17.07
C GLU A 66 5.92 10.14 16.57
N SER A 67 7.12 10.37 17.11
CA SER A 67 8.39 9.69 16.81
C SER A 67 8.43 8.18 17.15
N GLY A 68 7.26 7.53 17.27
CA GLY A 68 7.09 6.11 17.60
C GLY A 68 6.04 5.38 16.77
N SER A 69 5.35 6.04 15.83
CA SER A 69 4.46 5.34 14.89
C SER A 69 5.27 4.67 13.78
N THR A 70 4.87 3.47 13.36
CA THR A 70 5.51 2.72 12.24
C THR A 70 5.42 3.43 10.88
N TYR A 71 4.84 4.63 10.84
CA TYR A 71 4.52 5.40 9.64
C TYR A 71 5.15 6.80 9.64
N PHE A 72 5.89 7.15 10.70
CA PHE A 72 6.62 8.39 10.79
C PHE A 72 7.62 8.51 9.63
N ARG A 73 7.45 9.52 8.77
CA ARG A 73 8.29 9.81 7.58
C ARG A 73 8.22 8.79 6.44
N GLU A 74 7.11 8.07 6.30
CA GLU A 74 6.89 7.28 5.09
C GLU A 74 6.83 8.22 3.86
N PRO A 75 7.56 7.94 2.75
CA PRO A 75 7.52 8.77 1.55
C PRO A 75 6.22 8.52 0.80
N LEU A 76 5.17 9.25 1.13
CA LEU A 76 3.87 9.12 0.48
C LEU A 76 3.98 9.68 -0.94
N SER A 77 3.86 8.81 -1.93
CA SER A 77 4.11 9.13 -3.34
C SER A 77 2.87 8.94 -4.24
N LEU A 78 1.81 8.32 -3.72
CA LEU A 78 0.56 8.09 -4.45
C LEU A 78 -0.64 8.60 -3.66
N VAL A 79 -1.62 9.15 -4.39
CA VAL A 79 -2.99 9.31 -3.90
C VAL A 79 -3.83 8.21 -4.54
N LEU A 80 -4.43 7.34 -3.72
CA LEU A 80 -5.28 6.26 -4.20
C LEU A 80 -6.73 6.47 -3.79
N GLY A 81 -7.62 6.22 -4.74
CA GLY A 81 -9.06 6.17 -4.56
C GLY A 81 -9.51 4.75 -4.27
N LEU A 82 -10.37 4.59 -3.28
CA LEU A 82 -10.96 3.29 -2.90
C LEU A 82 -12.34 3.48 -2.31
N PHE A 83 -13.12 2.39 -2.27
CA PHE A 83 -14.39 2.39 -1.56
C PHE A 83 -14.19 2.12 -0.08
N TRP A 84 -14.77 2.98 0.76
CA TRP A 84 -14.78 2.77 2.20
C TRP A 84 -15.54 1.47 2.54
N ASP A 85 -14.92 0.61 3.34
CA ASP A 85 -15.41 -0.75 3.59
C ASP A 85 -16.21 -0.89 4.90
N ARG A 86 -16.41 0.22 5.64
CA ARG A 86 -17.05 0.24 6.96
C ARG A 86 -18.23 1.19 6.99
N GLU A 87 -19.13 0.95 7.95
CA GLU A 87 -20.18 1.91 8.29
C GLU A 87 -19.71 2.89 9.38
N PRO A 88 -20.23 4.14 9.40
CA PRO A 88 -21.03 4.75 8.33
C PRO A 88 -20.17 5.05 7.08
N GLY A 89 -20.80 5.20 5.91
CA GLY A 89 -20.13 5.56 4.66
C GLY A 89 -19.60 4.40 3.82
N ARG A 90 -20.08 3.17 4.05
CA ARG A 90 -19.68 2.01 3.23
C ARG A 90 -20.06 2.28 1.77
N GLY A 91 -19.09 2.13 0.87
CA GLY A 91 -19.28 2.42 -0.56
C GLY A 91 -18.95 3.85 -0.97
N ASP A 92 -18.61 4.74 -0.02
CA ASP A 92 -18.13 6.08 -0.36
C ASP A 92 -16.76 6.01 -1.03
N PHE A 93 -16.58 6.81 -2.08
CA PHE A 93 -15.30 6.94 -2.75
C PHE A 93 -14.41 7.92 -1.98
N VAL A 94 -13.34 7.40 -1.40
CA VAL A 94 -12.43 8.15 -0.53
C VAL A 94 -11.01 8.11 -1.07
N ALA A 95 -10.23 9.14 -0.79
CA ALA A 95 -8.86 9.29 -1.23
C ALA A 95 -7.89 9.27 -0.05
N PHE A 96 -6.81 8.51 -0.15
CA PHE A 96 -5.76 8.45 0.85
C PHE A 96 -4.37 8.51 0.20
N HIS A 97 -3.40 9.01 0.97
CA HIS A 97 -2.00 9.01 0.59
C HIS A 97 -1.32 7.71 0.99
N PHE A 98 -0.46 7.19 0.10
CA PHE A 98 0.26 5.93 0.30
C PHE A 98 1.70 5.99 -0.22
N ASP A 99 2.56 5.12 0.33
CA ASP A 99 3.86 4.80 -0.27
C ASP A 99 3.68 3.85 -1.47
N GLY A 100 3.96 4.36 -2.67
CA GLY A 100 3.79 3.60 -3.91
C GLY A 100 4.67 2.36 -4.01
N ARG A 101 5.75 2.26 -3.22
CA ARG A 101 6.62 1.07 -3.20
C ARG A 101 5.92 -0.20 -2.73
N ARG A 102 4.83 -0.06 -1.97
CA ARG A 102 4.06 -1.17 -1.41
C ARG A 102 3.02 -1.74 -2.37
N PHE A 103 2.83 -1.11 -3.52
CA PHE A 103 1.80 -1.46 -4.48
C PHE A 103 2.41 -2.11 -5.72
N GLU A 104 1.62 -2.96 -6.34
CA GLU A 104 1.87 -3.55 -7.66
C GLU A 104 0.61 -3.39 -8.53
N PRO A 105 0.73 -3.49 -9.87
CA PRO A 105 -0.43 -3.47 -10.75
C PRO A 105 -1.44 -4.55 -10.37
N PHE A 106 -2.73 -4.18 -10.35
CA PHE A 106 -3.79 -5.13 -10.10
C PHE A 106 -4.08 -5.96 -11.36
N GLU A 107 -3.91 -7.28 -11.24
CA GLU A 107 -4.23 -8.25 -12.30
C GLU A 107 -5.51 -9.01 -11.92
N PRO A 108 -6.64 -8.79 -12.62
CA PRO A 108 -7.94 -9.39 -12.27
C PRO A 108 -7.94 -10.93 -12.24
N GLU A 109 -7.03 -11.55 -12.98
CA GLU A 109 -6.91 -13.02 -13.10
C GLU A 109 -6.15 -13.66 -11.92
N ARG A 110 -5.58 -12.86 -11.01
CA ARG A 110 -4.80 -13.31 -9.84
C ARG A 110 -5.44 -12.96 -8.49
N ALA A 111 -6.64 -12.38 -8.50
CA ALA A 111 -7.35 -11.88 -7.32
C ALA A 111 -8.33 -12.90 -6.72
#